data_AF-A0A0A9D477-F1
#
_entry.id   AF-A0A0A9D477-F1
#
_cell.length_a   1.000
_cell.length_b   1.000
_cell.length_c   1.000
_cell.angle_alpha   90.00
_cell.angle_beta   90.00
_cell.angle_gamma   90.00
#
_symmetry.space_group_name_H-M   'P 1'
#
loop_
_entity.id
_entity.type
_entity.pdbx_description
1 polymer ?
#
loop_
_entity_poly.entity_id
_entity_poly.type
_entity_poly.pdbx_seq_one_letter_code
_entity_poly.pdbx_strand_id
1 'polypeptide(L)'
;MLQAYRKALDNANKTGVAHEAMNNIRRASKTMTEQEARQILGVSEQSTWEEIVQRYNNLFERNAKSGSLYLQSKVHRAKECLETVYQKNKQDGSPT
;
A
#
# COMPACT_ATOMS: atom_id res chain seq x y z
N MET A 1 22.99 -38.59 -12.64
CA MET A 1 21.69 -37.87 -12.54
C MET A 1 21.34 -37.45 -11.12
N LEU A 2 21.42 -38.33 -10.09
CA LEU A 2 21.06 -37.99 -8.70
C LEU A 2 21.94 -36.90 -8.04
N GLN A 3 23.23 -36.81 -8.40
CA GLN A 3 24.14 -35.81 -7.82
C GLN A 3 23.84 -34.38 -8.28
N ALA A 4 23.40 -34.20 -9.54
CA ALA A 4 23.05 -32.89 -10.08
C ALA A 4 21.75 -32.35 -9.46
N TYR A 5 20.76 -33.22 -9.23
CA TYR A 5 19.53 -32.87 -8.54
C TYR A 5 19.77 -32.40 -7.10
N ARG A 6 20.61 -33.14 -6.36
CA ARG A 6 20.97 -32.76 -4.99
C ARG A 6 21.75 -31.45 -4.93
N LYS A 7 22.61 -31.20 -5.93
CA LYS A 7 23.38 -29.95 -6.06
C LYS A 7 22.50 -28.76 -6.46
N ALA A 8 21.44 -28.98 -7.23
CA ALA A 8 20.46 -27.94 -7.56
C ALA A 8 19.64 -27.49 -6.33
N LEU A 9 19.25 -28.43 -5.47
CA LEU A 9 18.57 -28.10 -4.21
C LEU A 9 19.48 -27.34 -3.23
N ASP A 10 20.75 -27.75 -3.11
CA ASP A 10 21.73 -27.06 -2.28
C ASP A 10 22.02 -25.64 -2.80
N ASN A 11 22.09 -25.49 -4.13
CA ASN A 11 22.22 -24.18 -4.78
C ASN A 11 20.96 -23.31 -4.59
N ALA A 12 19.75 -23.85 -4.66
CA ALA A 12 18.53 -23.08 -4.41
C ALA A 12 18.46 -22.54 -2.96
N ASN A 13 19.04 -23.28 -1.99
CA ASN A 13 19.10 -22.85 -0.59
C ASN A 13 20.25 -21.87 -0.29
N LYS A 14 21.31 -21.84 -1.12
CA LYS A 14 22.50 -20.96 -0.95
C LYS A 14 22.52 -19.73 -1.86
N THR A 15 21.86 -19.79 -3.01
CA THR A 15 21.84 -18.68 -3.99
C THR A 15 20.72 -17.72 -3.60
N GLY A 16 21.01 -16.42 -3.57
CA GLY A 16 20.09 -15.36 -3.14
C GLY A 16 18.75 -15.26 -3.89
N VAL A 17 18.42 -16.20 -4.79
CA VAL A 17 17.15 -16.29 -5.51
C VAL A 17 15.95 -16.42 -4.57
N ALA A 18 16.09 -17.11 -3.43
CA ALA A 18 15.04 -17.16 -2.42
C ALA A 18 14.83 -15.78 -1.77
N HIS A 19 15.91 -15.05 -1.50
CA HIS A 19 15.87 -13.71 -0.90
C HIS A 19 15.33 -12.66 -1.89
N GLU A 20 15.69 -12.76 -3.17
CA GLU A 20 15.16 -11.92 -4.25
C GLU A 20 13.68 -12.21 -4.52
N ALA A 21 13.27 -13.49 -4.55
CA ALA A 21 11.87 -13.86 -4.67
C ALA A 21 11.04 -13.35 -3.47
N MET A 22 11.55 -13.49 -2.25
CA MET A 22 10.91 -12.93 -1.06
C MET A 22 10.86 -11.40 -1.07
N ASN A 23 11.91 -10.72 -1.51
CA ASN A 23 11.90 -9.26 -1.65
C ASN A 23 10.97 -8.79 -2.77
N ASN A 24 10.88 -9.53 -3.87
CA ASN A 24 9.92 -9.26 -4.94
C ASN A 24 8.48 -9.46 -4.45
N ILE A 25 8.21 -10.53 -3.71
CA ILE A 25 6.91 -10.74 -3.06
C ILE A 25 6.63 -9.61 -2.06
N ARG A 26 7.59 -9.20 -1.22
CA ARG A 26 7.40 -8.05 -0.30
C ARG A 26 7.18 -6.72 -1.02
N ARG A 27 7.80 -6.51 -2.18
CA ARG A 27 7.59 -5.32 -3.03
C ARG A 27 6.22 -5.35 -3.71
N ALA A 28 5.80 -6.51 -4.20
CA ALA A 28 4.47 -6.73 -4.79
C ALA A 28 3.36 -6.63 -3.73
N SER A 29 3.66 -7.03 -2.50
CA SER A 29 2.79 -6.95 -1.31
C SER A 29 2.95 -5.63 -0.54
N LYS A 30 3.61 -4.60 -1.10
CA LYS A 30 3.78 -3.33 -0.40
C LYS A 30 2.43 -2.63 -0.27
N THR A 31 1.75 -2.91 0.84
CA THR A 31 0.57 -2.20 1.29
C THR A 31 0.89 -0.71 1.32
N MET A 32 -0.01 0.12 0.79
CA MET A 32 0.18 1.57 0.76
C MET A 32 0.44 2.10 2.17
N THR A 33 1.49 2.89 2.34
CA THR A 33 1.78 3.51 3.63
C THR A 33 0.90 4.74 3.83
N GLU A 34 0.71 5.14 5.09
CA GLU A 34 -0.03 6.36 5.43
C GLU A 34 0.59 7.61 4.78
N GLN A 35 1.92 7.69 4.76
CA GLN A 35 2.64 8.79 4.10
C GLN A 35 2.39 8.81 2.59
N GLU A 36 2.45 7.65 1.92
CA GLU A 36 2.13 7.53 0.49
C GLU A 36 0.67 7.94 0.22
N ALA A 37 -0.27 7.51 1.08
CA ALA A 37 -1.67 7.87 0.96
C ALA A 37 -1.90 9.39 1.09
N ARG A 38 -1.24 10.03 2.06
CA ARG A 38 -1.29 11.50 2.23
C ARG A 38 -0.75 12.24 1.01
N GLN A 39 0.36 11.77 0.45
CA GLN A 39 0.94 12.34 -0.76
C GLN A 39 -0.01 12.20 -1.96
N ILE A 40 -0.65 11.05 -2.13
CA ILE A 40 -1.63 10.82 -3.22
C ILE A 40 -2.83 11.77 -3.11
N LEU A 41 -3.33 12.03 -1.90
CA LEU A 41 -4.47 12.93 -1.69
C LEU A 41 -4.08 14.41 -1.56
N GLY A 42 -2.79 14.72 -1.46
CA GLY A 42 -2.29 16.08 -1.27
C GLY A 42 -2.70 16.69 0.07
N VAL A 43 -2.65 15.89 1.13
CA VAL A 43 -3.02 16.28 2.51
C VAL A 43 -1.82 16.18 3.45
N SER A 44 -1.86 16.92 4.56
CA SER A 44 -0.81 16.89 5.58
C SER A 44 -1.21 15.95 6.74
N GLU A 45 -0.28 15.76 7.68
CA GLU A 45 -0.55 14.99 8.91
C GLU A 45 -1.58 15.64 9.82
N GLN A 46 -1.75 16.97 9.70
CA GLN A 46 -2.68 17.78 10.47
C GLN A 46 -4.06 17.88 9.82
N SER A 47 -4.23 17.35 8.59
CA SER A 47 -5.51 17.41 7.89
C SER A 47 -6.57 16.62 8.65
N THR A 48 -7.72 17.27 8.83
CA THR A 48 -8.92 16.68 9.41
C THR A 48 -9.48 15.58 8.49
N TRP A 49 -10.31 14.70 9.05
CA TRP A 49 -10.97 13.66 8.27
C TRP A 49 -11.86 14.25 7.17
N GLU A 50 -12.54 15.36 7.47
CA GLU A 50 -13.38 16.10 6.54
C GLU A 50 -12.58 16.61 5.34
N GLU A 51 -11.40 17.21 5.58
CA GLU A 51 -10.50 17.66 4.51
C GLU A 51 -10.01 16.50 3.64
N ILE A 52 -9.70 15.35 4.26
CA ILE A 52 -9.28 14.13 3.54
C ILE A 52 -10.40 13.65 2.61
N VAL A 53 -11.63 13.55 3.11
CA VAL A 53 -12.80 13.14 2.32
C VAL A 53 -13.09 14.11 1.19
N GLN A 54 -13.00 15.42 1.46
CA GLN A 54 -13.18 16.45 0.43
C GLN A 54 -12.13 16.33 -0.68
N ARG A 55 -10.85 16.14 -0.33
CA ARG A 55 -9.76 15.95 -1.31
C ARG A 55 -9.95 14.68 -2.12
N TYR A 56 -10.33 13.59 -1.46
CA TYR A 56 -10.65 12.33 -2.12
C TYR A 56 -11.76 12.50 -3.16
N ASN A 57 -12.92 13.08 -2.79
CA ASN A 57 -14.05 13.24 -3.70
C ASN A 57 -13.65 14.06 -4.95
N ASN A 58 -12.96 15.18 -4.74
CA ASN A 58 -12.49 16.03 -5.85
C ASN A 58 -11.54 15.28 -6.80
N LEU A 59 -10.56 14.54 -6.26
CA LEU A 59 -9.61 13.78 -7.08
C LEU A 59 -10.29 12.61 -7.79
N PHE A 60 -11.19 11.91 -7.11
CA PHE A 60 -11.88 10.75 -7.64
C PHE A 60 -12.79 11.14 -8.81
N GLU A 61 -13.58 12.21 -8.68
CA GLU A 61 -14.43 12.74 -9.75
C GLU A 61 -13.60 13.25 -10.94
N ARG A 62 -12.53 13.99 -10.69
CA ARG A 62 -11.65 14.49 -11.77
C ARG A 62 -10.99 13.35 -12.53
N ASN A 63 -10.57 12.31 -11.82
CA ASN A 63 -9.95 11.12 -12.43
C ASN A 63 -10.98 10.23 -13.15
N ALA A 64 -12.24 10.22 -12.70
CA ALA A 64 -13.33 9.57 -13.44
C ALA A 64 -13.54 10.21 -14.80
N LYS A 65 -13.52 11.55 -14.84
CA LYS A 65 -13.69 12.33 -16.08
C LYS A 65 -12.51 12.15 -17.05
N SER A 66 -11.29 11.95 -16.55
CA SER A 66 -10.12 11.66 -17.38
C SER A 66 -10.02 10.19 -17.81
N GLY A 67 -10.86 9.30 -17.25
CA GLY A 67 -10.93 7.89 -17.64
C GLY A 67 -9.77 7.02 -17.13
N SER A 68 -8.94 7.50 -16.21
CA SER A 68 -7.80 6.72 -15.72
C SER A 68 -8.17 5.82 -14.53
N LEU A 69 -8.49 4.56 -14.83
CA LEU A 69 -8.81 3.54 -13.82
C LEU A 69 -7.65 3.33 -12.81
N TYR A 70 -6.41 3.43 -13.28
CA TYR A 70 -5.23 3.31 -12.43
C TYR A 70 -5.18 4.43 -11.38
N LEU A 71 -5.37 5.69 -11.80
CA LEU A 71 -5.36 6.83 -10.89
C LEU A 71 -6.55 6.78 -9.93
N GLN A 72 -7.74 6.40 -10.39
CA GLN A 72 -8.89 6.17 -9.50
C GLN A 72 -8.59 5.08 -8.46
N SER A 73 -8.01 3.96 -8.87
CA SER A 73 -7.64 2.87 -7.96
C SER A 73 -6.60 3.31 -6.92
N LYS A 74 -5.66 4.19 -7.29
CA LYS A 74 -4.67 4.75 -6.36
C LYS A 74 -5.30 5.72 -5.35
N VAL A 75 -6.16 6.62 -5.82
CA VAL A 75 -6.90 7.57 -4.96
C VAL A 75 -7.82 6.83 -4.00
N HIS A 76 -8.52 5.79 -4.46
CA HIS A 76 -9.37 4.95 -3.61
C HIS A 76 -8.57 4.25 -2.51
N ARG A 77 -7.47 3.56 -2.88
CA ARG A 77 -6.61 2.87 -1.91
C ARG A 77 -6.00 3.83 -0.88
N ALA A 78 -5.68 5.07 -1.28
CA ALA A 78 -5.21 6.09 -0.36
C ALA A 78 -6.25 6.45 0.70
N LYS A 79 -7.52 6.58 0.30
CA LYS A 79 -8.62 6.82 1.23
C LYS A 79 -8.82 5.64 2.19
N GLU A 80 -8.80 4.40 1.70
CA GLU A 80 -8.92 3.18 2.53
C GLU A 80 -7.78 3.08 3.56
N CYS A 81 -6.55 3.42 3.16
CA CYS A 81 -5.39 3.45 4.04
C CYS A 81 -5.59 4.44 5.20
N LEU A 82 -5.99 5.68 4.89
CA LEU A 82 -6.23 6.71 5.91
C LEU A 82 -7.45 6.42 6.77
N GLU A 83 -8.47 5.77 6.23
CA GLU A 83 -9.66 5.33 6.98
C GLU A 83 -9.28 4.32 8.08
N THR A 84 -8.39 3.39 7.75
CA THR A 84 -7.88 2.39 8.72
C THR A 84 -7.14 3.07 9.86
N VAL A 85 -6.30 4.07 9.56
CA VAL A 85 -5.56 4.85 10.57
C VAL A 85 -6.54 5.67 11.44
N TYR A 86 -7.50 6.35 10.81
CA TYR A 86 -8.50 7.14 11.51
C TYR A 86 -9.36 6.29 12.45
N GLN A 87 -9.79 5.10 12.01
CA GLN A 87 -10.55 4.16 12.84
C GLN A 87 -9.72 3.64 14.02
N LYS A 88 -8.43 3.30 13.78
CA LYS A 88 -7.53 2.88 14.85
C LYS A 88 -7.37 3.97 15.92
N ASN A 89 -7.19 5.23 15.51
CA ASN A 89 -7.06 6.36 16.42
C ASN A 89 -8.35 6.62 17.23
N LYS A 90 -9.53 6.34 16.66
CA LYS A 90 -10.81 6.42 17.38
C LYS A 90 -10.98 5.31 18.41
N GLN A 91 -10.46 4.10 18.13
CA GLN A 91 -10.54 2.96 19.04
C GLN A 91 -9.59 3.08 20.23
N ASP A 92 -8.38 3.61 20.02
CA ASP A 92 -7.41 3.91 21.10
C ASP A 92 -7.84 5.08 22.01
N GLY A 93 -8.91 5.79 21.64
CA GLY A 93 -9.50 6.89 22.42
C GLY A 93 -10.49 6.46 23.50
N SER A 94 -10.59 5.17 23.86
CA SER A 94 -11.40 4.73 25.00
C SER A 94 -10.70 5.06 26.33
N PRO A 95 -11.31 5.87 27.23
CA PRO A 95 -10.73 6.15 28.53
C PRO A 95 -10.75 4.88 29.39
N THR A 96 -9.60 4.49 29.92
CA THR A 96 -9.55 3.74 31.18
C THR A 96 -9.44 4.72 32.32
#